data_AF-A0A7Y2NF28-F1
#
_entry.id   AF-A0A7Y2NF28-F1
#
_cell.length_a   1.000
_cell.length_b   1.000
_cell.length_c   1.000
_cell.angle_alpha   90.00
_cell.angle_beta   90.00
_cell.angle_gamma   90.00
#
_symmetry.space_group_name_H-M   'P 1'
#
loop_
_entity.id
_entity.type
_entity.pdbx_description
1 polymer ?
#
loop_
_entity_poly.entity_id
_entity_poly.type
_entity_poly.pdbx_seq_one_letter_code
_entity_poly.pdbx_strand_id
1 'polypeptide(L)' 'MFRNFGAGEIILILVVVMLLFGATKLPQLARSIGASAKEFRKGVEEGIGDEDDEPDAD' A
#
# COMPACT_ATOMS: atom_id res chain seq x y z
N MET A 1 23.66 -5.33 21.92
CA MET A 1 24.04 -5.89 20.61
C MET A 1 23.08 -5.50 19.47
N PHE A 2 21.85 -5.04 19.74
CA PHE A 2 20.83 -4.70 18.73
C PHE A 2 20.75 -3.20 18.32
N ARG A 3 21.72 -2.35 18.68
CA ARG A 3 21.66 -0.90 18.41
C ARG A 3 22.07 -0.51 16.98
N ASN A 4 22.37 -1.50 16.12
CA ASN A 4 23.01 -1.28 14.83
C ASN A 4 22.18 -1.65 13.60
N PHE A 5 20.92 -2.10 13.74
CA PHE A 5 19.93 -2.09 12.64
C PHE A 5 19.54 -0.63 12.31
N GLY A 6 20.54 0.15 11.97
CA GLY A 6 20.45 1.53 11.55
C GLY A 6 20.21 1.61 10.05
N ALA A 7 20.11 2.84 9.55
CA ALA A 7 19.85 3.14 8.15
C ALA A 7 20.78 2.40 7.16
N GLY A 8 22.00 2.07 7.56
CA GLY A 8 22.97 1.34 6.72
C GLY A 8 22.53 -0.07 6.34
N GLU A 9 22.02 -0.87 7.27
CA GLU A 9 21.55 -2.25 6.99
C GLU A 9 20.30 -2.23 6.12
N ILE A 10 19.38 -1.29 6.37
CA ILE A 10 18.18 -1.10 5.54
C ILE A 10 18.57 -0.73 4.10
N ILE A 11 19.55 0.16 3.93
CA ILE A 11 20.05 0.53 2.59
C ILE A 11 20.68 -0.69 1.90
N LEU A 12 21.47 -1.50 2.62
CA LEU A 12 22.11 -2.68 2.04
C LEU A 12 21.08 -3.72 1.58
N ILE A 13 20.03 -3.95 2.37
CA ILE A 13 18.89 -4.81 1.99
C ILE A 13 18.19 -4.24 0.76
N LEU A 14 17.91 -2.93 0.74
CA LEU A 14 17.29 -2.27 -0.42
C LEU A 14 18.13 -2.43 -1.68
N VAL A 15 19.46 -2.32 -1.58
CA VAL A 15 20.37 -2.52 -2.71
C VAL A 15 20.29 -3.96 -3.22
N VAL A 16 20.30 -4.96 -2.33
CA VAL A 16 20.17 -6.37 -2.73
C VAL A 16 18.82 -6.61 -3.43
N VAL A 17 17.72 -6.12 -2.86
CA VAL A 17 16.39 -6.21 -3.48
C VAL A 17 16.36 -5.50 -4.83
N MET A 18 17.00 -4.33 -4.94
CA MET A 18 17.13 -3.58 -6.19
C MET A 18 17.92 -4.34 -7.25
N LEU A 19 18.95 -5.11 -6.88
CA LEU A 19 19.73 -5.92 -7.82
C LEU A 19 18.94 -7.13 -8.32
N LEU A 20 18.14 -7.76 -7.47
CA LEU A 20 17.33 -8.93 -7.84
C LEU A 20 16.13 -8.56 -8.71
N PHE A 21 15.40 -7.50 -8.33
CA PHE A 21 14.16 -7.11 -8.99
C PHE A 21 14.36 -5.97 -10.00
N GLY A 22 15.42 -5.17 -9.87
CA GLY A 22 15.64 -3.97 -10.66
C GLY A 22 14.89 -2.74 -10.14
N ALA A 23 15.44 -1.55 -10.40
CA ALA A 23 14.87 -0.27 -9.96
C ALA A 23 13.48 0.04 -10.54
N THR A 24 13.11 -0.61 -11.65
CA THR A 24 11.81 -0.40 -12.31
C THR A 24 10.70 -1.28 -11.74
N LYS A 25 11.03 -2.45 -11.17
CA LYS A 25 10.00 -3.40 -10.69
C LYS A 25 9.40 -2.99 -9.35
N LEU A 26 10.21 -2.51 -8.42
CA LEU A 26 9.72 -2.00 -7.13
C LEU A 26 8.61 -0.94 -7.27
N PRO A 27 8.78 0.14 -8.06
CA PRO A 27 7.72 1.14 -8.24
C PRO A 27 6.53 0.61 -9.06
N GLN A 28 6.74 -0.34 -9.99
CA GLN A 28 5.63 -0.98 -10.70
C GLN A 28 4.77 -1.82 -9.76
N LEU A 29 5.37 -2.64 -8.88
CA LEU A 29 4.64 -3.39 -7.85
C LEU A 29 3.93 -2.46 -6.86
N ALA A 30 4.59 -1.40 -6.40
CA ALA A 30 3.97 -0.44 -5.50
C ALA A 30 2.75 0.25 -6.13
N ARG A 31 2.83 0.59 -7.43
CA ARG A 31 1.71 1.17 -8.17
C ARG A 31 0.56 0.18 -8.35
N SER A 32 0.83 -1.07 -8.69
CA SER A 32 -0.24 -2.07 -8.86
C SER A 32 -0.93 -2.40 -7.54
N ILE A 33 -0.16 -2.60 -6.46
CA ILE A 33 -0.70 -2.81 -5.11
C ILE A 33 -1.48 -1.59 -4.65
N GLY A 34 -0.95 -0.38 -4.88
CA GLY A 34 -1.62 0.87 -4.52
C GLY A 34 -2.94 1.08 -5.26
N ALA A 35 -3.00 0.74 -6.55
CA ALA A 35 -4.22 0.80 -7.34
C ALA A 35 -5.26 -0.21 -6.79
N SER A 36 -4.86 -1.46 -6.56
CA SER A 36 -5.75 -2.48 -5.98
C SER A 36 -6.24 -2.09 -4.59
N ALA A 37 -5.37 -1.56 -3.73
CA ALA A 37 -5.75 -1.11 -2.40
C ALA A 37 -6.69 0.10 -2.44
N LYS A 38 -6.52 0.99 -3.41
CA LYS A 38 -7.42 2.14 -3.62
C LYS A 38 -8.82 1.69 -4.02
N GLU A 39 -8.93 0.81 -5.02
CA GLU A 39 -10.22 0.28 -5.46
C GLU A 39 -10.88 -0.56 -4.37
N PHE A 40 -10.09 -1.34 -3.61
CA PHE A 40 -10.60 -2.08 -2.45
C PHE A 40 -11.18 -1.16 -1.38
N ARG A 41 -10.47 -0.08 -1.02
CA ARG A 41 -10.98 0.91 -0.06
C ARG A 41 -12.26 1.58 -0.55
N LYS A 42 -12.29 1.96 -1.83
CA LYS A 42 -13.47 2.58 -2.46
C LYS A 42 -14.69 1.66 -2.39
N GLY A 43 -14.55 0.40 -2.78
CA GLY A 43 -15.66 -0.57 -2.71
C GLY A 43 -16.12 -0.86 -1.27
N VAL A 44 -15.22 -0.81 -0.30
CA VAL A 44 -15.57 -0.92 1.13
C VAL A 44 -16.32 0.32 1.62
N GLU A 45 -15.91 1.52 1.21
CA GLU A 45 -16.57 2.79 1.59
C GLU A 45 -17.96 2.90 0.95
N GLU A 46 -18.11 2.57 -0.33
CA GLU A 46 -19.40 2.53 -1.03
C GLU A 46 -20.33 1.46 -0.42
N GLY A 47 -19.81 0.29 -0.06
CA GLY A 47 -20.60 -0.77 0.55
C GLY A 47 -21.00 -0.53 2.02
N ILE A 48 -20.39 0.45 2.70
CA ILE A 48 -20.70 0.82 4.09
C ILE A 48 -21.54 2.11 4.14
N GLY A 49 -21.45 2.97 3.12
CA GLY A 49 -22.12 4.28 3.08
C GLY A 49 -23.57 4.29 2.58
N ASP A 50 -24.08 3.18 2.04
CA ASP A 50 -25.44 3.10 1.45
C ASP A 50 -26.54 2.68 2.45
N GLU A 51 -26.24 2.50 3.75
CA GLU A 51 -27.23 2.10 4.77
C GLU A 51 -27.77 3.27 5.65
N ASP A 52 -27.27 4.51 5.49
CA ASP A 52 -27.62 5.64 6.38
C ASP A 52 -28.47 6.77 5.74
N ASP A 53 -28.81 6.68 4.45
CA ASP A 53 -29.77 7.61 3.80
C ASP A 53 -31.18 7.00 3.76
N GLU A 54 -31.83 6.88 4.92
CA GLU A 54 -33.29 6.82 4.98
C GLU A 54 -33.79 8.27 4.82
N PRO A 55 -34.42 8.65 3.68
CA PRO A 55 -35.14 9.91 3.63
C PRO A 55 -36.35 9.76 4.54
N ASP A 56 -36.30 10.39 5.72
CA ASP A 56 -37.48 10.66 6.55
C ASP A 56 -38.54 11.31 5.66
N ALA A 57 -39.48 10.49 5.18
CA ALA A 57 -40.66 10.89 4.45
C ALA A 57 -41.82 10.98 5.45
N ASP A 58 -42.27 12.23 5.62
CA ASP A 58 -43.58 12.69 6.14
C ASP A 58 -43.95 12.45 7.62
#